data_AF-A0AAD5BIT2-F1
#
_entry.id   AF-A0AAD5BIT2-F1
#
_cell.length_a   1.000
_cell.length_b   1.000
_cell.length_c   1.000
_cell.angle_alpha   90.00
_cell.angle_beta   90.00
_cell.angle_gamma   90.00
#
_symmetry.space_group_name_H-M   'P 1'
#
loop_
_entity.id
_entity.type
_entity.pdbx_description
1 polymer ?
#
loop_
_entity_poly.entity_id
_entity_poly.type
_entity_poly.pdbx_seq_one_letter_code
_entity_poly.pdbx_strand_id
1 'polypeptide(L)'
;MNQEALQKVLIEMDNQLNKSRAELSMVNLQLDRVHTNLNVIKSTNSRLNTLNSPDETIWQGVGKAFIAQKTKTYLDQLSEDEKGYKDTEKNLKIKQDYLQTTLEKTVDSMTKIVGEKKVT
;
A
#
# COMPACT_ATOMS: atom_id res chain seq x y z
N MET A 1 -16.46 -8.26 -38.82
CA MET A 1 -15.76 -8.62 -37.57
C MET A 1 -16.65 -9.58 -36.79
N ASN A 2 -16.13 -10.74 -36.37
CA ASN A 2 -16.95 -11.81 -35.78
C ASN A 2 -17.51 -11.37 -34.41
N GLN A 3 -18.83 -11.27 -34.28
CA GLN A 3 -19.52 -10.73 -33.10
C GLN A 3 -19.20 -11.51 -31.82
N GLU A 4 -18.99 -12.82 -31.93
CA GLU A 4 -18.59 -13.69 -30.83
C GLU A 4 -17.17 -13.39 -30.32
N ALA A 5 -16.23 -13.09 -31.22
CA ALA A 5 -14.86 -12.76 -30.84
C ALA A 5 -14.81 -11.44 -30.04
N LEU A 6 -15.64 -10.45 -30.41
CA LEU A 6 -15.76 -9.19 -29.69
C LEU A 6 -16.37 -9.38 -28.29
N GLN A 7 -17.42 -10.20 -28.19
CA GLN A 7 -18.06 -10.50 -26.91
C GLN A 7 -17.11 -11.22 -25.96
N LYS A 8 -16.31 -12.15 -26.48
CA LYS A 8 -15.29 -12.85 -25.69
C LYS A 8 -14.22 -11.88 -25.15
N VAL A 9 -13.72 -10.97 -25.98
CA VAL A 9 -12.76 -9.94 -25.56
C VAL A 9 -13.33 -9.05 -24.46
N LEU A 10 -14.59 -8.61 -24.58
CA LEU A 10 -15.23 -7.79 -23.55
C LEU A 10 -15.36 -8.52 -22.20
N ILE A 11 -15.67 -9.81 -22.20
CA ILE A 11 -15.73 -10.63 -20.98
C ILE A 11 -14.35 -10.78 -20.35
N GLU A 12 -13.31 -11.02 -21.15
CA GLU A 12 -11.92 -11.11 -20.67
C GLU A 12 -11.45 -9.78 -20.07
N MET A 13 -11.79 -8.65 -20.70
CA MET A 13 -11.49 -7.32 -20.19
C MET A 13 -12.23 -7.03 -18.87
N ASP A 14 -13.49 -7.41 -18.74
CA ASP A 14 -14.25 -7.24 -17.50
C ASP A 14 -13.65 -8.06 -16.34
N ASN A 15 -13.25 -9.30 -16.61
CA ASN A 15 -12.56 -10.14 -15.63
C ASN A 15 -11.22 -9.52 -15.18
N GLN A 16 -10.43 -9.00 -16.12
CA GLN A 16 -9.16 -8.33 -15.81
C GLN A 16 -9.37 -7.04 -15.01
N LEU A 17 -10.43 -6.29 -15.33
CA LEU A 17 -10.81 -5.07 -14.63
C LEU A 17 -11.23 -5.37 -13.19
N ASN A 18 -12.08 -6.38 -12.97
CA ASN A 18 -12.50 -6.81 -11.63
C ASN A 18 -11.32 -7.27 -10.78
N LYS A 19 -10.38 -8.04 -11.37
CA LYS A 19 -9.15 -8.45 -10.70
C LYS A 19 -8.30 -7.24 -10.30
N SER A 20 -8.09 -6.30 -11.22
CA SER A 20 -7.29 -5.09 -10.98
C SER A 20 -7.90 -4.21 -9.89
N ARG A 21 -9.24 -4.09 -9.84
CA ARG A 21 -9.95 -3.39 -8.75
C ARG A 21 -9.72 -4.04 -7.39
N ALA A 22 -9.86 -5.36 -7.32
CA ALA A 22 -9.65 -6.11 -6.08
C ALA A 22 -8.21 -5.96 -5.57
N GLU A 23 -7.22 -6.08 -6.48
CA GLU A 23 -5.82 -5.86 -6.14
C GLU A 23 -5.54 -4.44 -5.70
N LEU A 24 -6.10 -3.43 -6.37
CA LEU A 24 -5.95 -2.01 -5.99
C LEU A 24 -6.53 -1.75 -4.59
N SER A 25 -7.70 -2.29 -4.29
CA SER A 25 -8.31 -2.19 -2.96
C SER A 25 -7.42 -2.80 -1.88
N MET A 26 -6.77 -3.93 -2.17
CA MET A 26 -5.85 -4.58 -1.24
C MET A 26 -4.57 -3.74 -1.04
N VAL A 27 -4.03 -3.16 -2.10
CA VAL A 27 -2.86 -2.27 -2.03
C VAL A 27 -3.17 -1.02 -1.20
N ASN A 28 -4.35 -0.43 -1.36
CA ASN A 28 -4.78 0.72 -0.55
C ASN A 28 -4.84 0.36 0.95
N LEU A 29 -5.42 -0.80 1.29
CA LEU A 29 -5.46 -1.27 2.68
C LEU A 29 -4.04 -1.52 3.25
N GLN A 30 -3.12 -2.01 2.42
CA GLN A 30 -1.73 -2.19 2.82
C GLN A 30 -1.03 -0.84 3.05
N LEU A 31 -1.26 0.16 2.20
CA LEU A 31 -0.76 1.52 2.38
C LEU A 31 -1.26 2.13 3.68
N ASP A 32 -2.57 2.03 3.98
CA ASP A 32 -3.15 2.55 5.21
C ASP A 32 -2.49 1.96 6.47
N ARG A 33 -2.17 0.66 6.43
CA ARG A 33 -1.45 -0.02 7.52
C ARG A 33 -0.02 0.50 7.66
N VAL A 34 0.69 0.67 6.54
CA VAL A 34 2.05 1.24 6.53
C VAL A 34 2.05 2.66 7.09
N HIS A 35 1.11 3.50 6.67
CA HIS A 35 0.96 4.87 7.21
C HIS A 35 0.65 4.88 8.69
N THR A 36 -0.22 3.99 9.17
CA THR A 36 -0.51 3.83 10.59
C THR A 36 0.76 3.48 11.37
N ASN A 37 1.56 2.53 10.89
CA ASN A 37 2.81 2.13 11.54
C ASN A 37 3.84 3.27 11.55
N LEU A 38 4.00 4.00 10.43
CA LEU A 38 4.88 5.17 10.35
C LEU A 38 4.46 6.26 11.34
N ASN A 39 3.16 6.51 11.49
CA ASN A 39 2.64 7.47 12.46
C ASN A 39 2.91 7.04 13.90
N VAL A 40 2.73 5.75 14.21
CA VAL A 40 3.08 5.19 15.52
C VAL A 40 4.56 5.39 15.79
N ILE A 41 5.45 5.00 14.86
CA ILE A 41 6.89 5.19 14.99
C ILE A 41 7.23 6.65 15.23
N LYS A 42 6.73 7.57 14.40
CA LYS A 42 6.98 9.01 14.54
C LYS A 42 6.54 9.55 15.90
N SER A 43 5.37 9.14 16.38
CA SER A 43 4.85 9.57 17.67
C SER A 43 5.67 9.03 18.84
N THR A 44 6.07 7.74 18.78
CA THR A 44 6.91 7.09 19.80
C THR A 44 8.29 7.72 19.85
N ASN A 45 8.90 7.94 18.68
CA ASN A 45 10.21 8.54 18.54
C ASN A 45 10.22 9.97 19.11
N SER A 46 9.21 10.78 18.79
CA SER A 46 9.05 12.13 19.37
C SER A 46 8.87 12.11 20.89
N ARG A 47 8.04 11.20 21.41
CA ARG A 47 7.79 11.08 22.86
C ARG A 47 9.04 10.65 23.62
N LEU A 48 9.74 9.63 23.15
CA LEU A 48 10.95 9.13 23.81
C LEU A 48 12.07 10.17 23.82
N ASN A 49 12.27 10.90 22.71
CA ASN A 49 13.24 12.00 22.69
C ASN A 49 12.88 13.16 23.63
N THR A 50 11.59 13.33 23.96
CA THR A 50 11.14 14.39 24.87
C THR A 50 11.19 13.96 26.33
N LEU A 51 10.88 12.70 26.61
CA LEU A 51 10.66 12.18 27.96
C LEU A 51 11.88 11.48 28.56
N ASN A 52 12.80 11.00 27.72
CA ASN A 52 13.89 10.14 28.17
C ASN A 52 15.26 10.64 27.73
N SER A 53 16.25 10.41 28.58
CA SER A 53 17.65 10.58 28.19
C SER A 53 18.12 9.38 27.35
N PRO A 54 19.12 9.54 26.46
CA PRO A 54 19.60 8.45 25.59
C PRO A 54 20.05 7.19 26.34
N ASP A 55 20.67 7.37 27.52
CA ASP A 55 21.21 6.28 28.36
C ASP A 55 20.19 5.75 29.38
N GLU A 56 18.97 6.26 29.39
CA GLU A 56 17.90 5.77 30.25
C GLU A 56 17.41 4.39 29.79
N THR A 57 16.98 3.57 30.74
CA THR A 57 16.42 2.25 30.45
C THR A 57 14.91 2.34 30.31
N ILE A 58 14.39 1.87 29.18
CA ILE A 58 12.97 1.76 28.89
C ILE A 58 12.54 0.29 28.80
N TRP A 59 11.25 0.05 28.93
CA TRP A 59 10.64 -1.29 28.82
C TRP A 59 9.89 -1.42 27.50
N GLN A 60 10.43 -2.22 26.58
CA GLN A 60 9.75 -2.54 25.32
C GLN A 60 8.87 -3.76 25.48
N GLY A 61 7.59 -3.62 25.11
CA GLY A 61 6.67 -4.75 25.00
C GLY A 61 6.99 -5.63 23.79
N VAL A 62 7.20 -6.92 24.02
CA VAL A 62 7.36 -7.97 23.00
C VAL A 62 6.37 -9.08 23.30
N GLY A 63 5.22 -9.03 22.62
CA GLY A 63 4.11 -9.95 22.89
C GLY A 63 3.54 -9.75 24.30
N LYS A 64 3.73 -10.74 25.17
CA LYS A 64 3.30 -10.70 26.59
C LYS A 64 4.43 -10.34 27.56
N ALA A 65 5.66 -10.16 27.06
CA ALA A 65 6.83 -9.86 27.87
C ALA A 65 7.27 -8.40 27.70
N PHE A 66 8.04 -7.89 28.67
CA PHE A 66 8.69 -6.59 28.60
C PHE A 66 10.19 -6.77 28.75
N ILE A 67 10.97 -6.19 27.82
CA ILE A 67 12.42 -6.29 27.80
C ILE A 67 13.00 -4.91 28.13
N ALA A 68 13.93 -4.89 29.08
CA ALA A 68 14.68 -3.68 29.42
C ALA A 68 15.74 -3.40 28.34
N GLN A 69 15.72 -2.19 27.79
CA GLN A 69 16.73 -1.75 26.84
C GLN A 69 16.99 -0.25 26.97
N LYS A 70 18.09 0.22 26.38
CA LYS A 70 18.40 1.65 26.36
C LYS A 70 17.53 2.40 25.36
N THR A 71 17.14 3.63 25.71
CA THR A 71 16.36 4.52 24.83
C THR A 71 17.04 4.64 23.47
N LYS A 72 18.35 4.91 23.45
CA LYS A 72 19.11 5.04 22.19
C LYS A 72 19.00 3.80 21.29
N THR A 73 19.24 2.62 21.85
CA THR A 73 19.16 1.35 21.09
C THR A 73 17.78 1.13 20.49
N TYR A 74 16.72 1.46 21.24
CA TYR A 74 15.36 1.35 20.72
C TYR A 74 15.04 2.37 19.64
N LEU A 75 15.53 3.60 19.78
CA LEU A 75 15.37 4.65 18.77
C LEU A 75 16.10 4.31 17.47
N ASP A 76 17.29 3.70 17.57
CA ASP A 76 18.04 3.21 16.41
C ASP A 76 17.25 2.09 15.70
N GLN A 77 16.68 1.14 16.44
CA GLN A 77 15.80 0.10 15.86
C GLN A 77 14.56 0.71 15.18
N LEU A 78 13.90 1.67 15.82
CA LEU A 78 12.74 2.37 15.24
C LEU A 78 13.11 3.10 13.94
N SER A 79 14.34 3.62 13.82
CA SER A 79 14.85 4.26 12.61
C SER A 79 15.07 3.26 11.47
N GLU A 80 15.54 2.06 11.78
CA GLU A 80 15.64 0.96 10.81
C GLU A 80 14.25 0.50 10.35
N ASP A 81 13.32 0.30 11.28
CA ASP A 81 11.94 -0.06 10.99
C ASP A 81 11.27 1.02 10.11
N GLU A 82 11.48 2.31 10.43
CA GLU A 82 10.97 3.44 9.63
C GLU A 82 11.46 3.38 8.18
N LYS A 83 12.74 3.07 7.96
CA LYS A 83 13.29 2.90 6.61
C LYS A 83 12.62 1.75 5.87
N GLY A 84 12.46 0.59 6.54
CA GLY A 84 11.78 -0.57 5.95
C GLY A 84 10.32 -0.28 5.57
N TYR A 85 9.59 0.46 6.42
CA TYR A 85 8.23 0.90 6.10
C TYR A 85 8.18 1.90 4.94
N LYS A 86 9.12 2.85 4.84
CA LYS A 86 9.21 3.79 3.70
C LYS A 86 9.52 3.10 2.38
N ASP A 87 10.40 2.10 2.40
CA ASP A 87 10.69 1.29 1.21
C ASP A 87 9.46 0.48 0.77
N THR A 88 8.74 -0.08 1.75
CA THR A 88 7.46 -0.78 1.49
C THR A 88 6.41 0.17 0.92
N GLU A 89 6.26 1.37 1.50
CA GLU A 89 5.35 2.42 1.02
C GLU A 89 5.64 2.77 -0.44
N LYS A 90 6.91 3.02 -0.79
CA LYS A 90 7.33 3.33 -2.15
C LYS A 90 6.95 2.22 -3.13
N ASN A 91 7.22 0.96 -2.77
CA ASN A 91 6.89 -0.18 -3.62
C ASN A 91 5.38 -0.35 -3.81
N LEU A 92 4.60 -0.18 -2.75
CA LEU A 92 3.14 -0.21 -2.81
C LEU A 92 2.59 0.94 -3.64
N LYS A 93 3.19 2.13 -3.57
CA LYS A 93 2.77 3.29 -4.36
C LYS A 93 3.00 3.07 -5.85
N ILE A 94 4.16 2.54 -6.24
CA ILE A 94 4.43 2.15 -7.63
C ILE A 94 3.39 1.14 -8.13
N LYS A 95 3.07 0.14 -7.30
CA LYS A 95 2.04 -0.87 -7.64
C LYS A 95 0.64 -0.25 -7.75
N GLN A 96 0.29 0.66 -6.84
CA GLN A 96 -0.97 1.40 -6.85
C GLN A 96 -1.12 2.19 -8.16
N ASP A 97 -0.10 2.97 -8.53
CA ASP A 97 -0.11 3.81 -9.72
C ASP A 97 -0.20 2.96 -11.01
N TYR A 98 0.50 1.83 -11.05
CA TYR A 98 0.41 0.87 -12.16
C TYR A 98 -1.00 0.27 -12.31
N LEU A 99 -1.60 -0.18 -11.20
CA LEU A 99 -2.95 -0.76 -11.21
C LEU A 99 -4.00 0.28 -11.59
N GLN A 100 -3.86 1.51 -11.08
CA GLN A 100 -4.73 2.63 -11.41
C GLN A 100 -4.67 2.95 -12.91
N THR A 101 -3.46 3.11 -13.46
CA THR A 101 -3.26 3.39 -14.89
C THR A 101 -3.78 2.26 -15.77
N THR A 102 -3.58 1.01 -15.34
CA THR A 102 -4.10 -0.18 -16.04
C THR A 102 -5.61 -0.15 -16.09
N LEU A 103 -6.26 0.13 -14.95
CA LEU A 103 -7.71 0.19 -14.86
C LEU A 103 -8.30 1.28 -15.76
N GLU A 104 -7.72 2.47 -15.74
CA GLU A 104 -8.12 3.60 -16.60
C GLU A 104 -8.01 3.22 -18.08
N LYS A 105 -6.87 2.66 -18.51
CA LYS A 105 -6.67 2.24 -19.91
C LYS A 105 -7.63 1.12 -20.33
N THR A 106 -7.94 0.18 -19.44
CA THR A 106 -8.90 -0.90 -19.73
C THR A 106 -10.31 -0.34 -19.88
N VAL A 107 -10.75 0.57 -19.01
CA VAL A 107 -12.04 1.25 -19.11
C VAL A 107 -12.15 2.08 -20.39
N ASP A 108 -11.11 2.83 -20.73
CA ASP A 108 -11.06 3.61 -21.97
C ASP A 108 -11.17 2.72 -23.21
N SER A 109 -10.46 1.59 -23.21
CA SER A 109 -10.49 0.62 -24.30
C SER A 109 -11.87 -0.04 -24.43
N MET A 110 -12.50 -0.44 -23.32
CA MET A 110 -13.87 -0.97 -23.33
C MET A 110 -14.86 0.07 -23.84
N THR A 111 -14.72 1.32 -23.41
CA THR A 111 -15.61 2.42 -23.82
C THR A 111 -15.50 2.71 -25.31
N LYS A 112 -14.29 2.66 -25.90
CA LYS A 112 -14.10 2.79 -27.36
C LYS A 112 -14.79 1.67 -28.12
N ILE A 113 -14.57 0.42 -27.70
CA ILE A 113 -15.18 -0.77 -28.33
C ILE A 113 -16.72 -0.72 -28.29
N VAL A 114 -17.29 -0.29 -27.17
CA VAL A 114 -18.76 -0.19 -27.02
C VAL A 114 -19.32 1.07 -27.68
N GLY A 115 -18.58 2.19 -27.64
CA GLY A 115 -18.97 3.48 -28.19
C GLY A 115 -18.97 3.54 -29.71
N GLU A 116 -18.05 2.83 -30.38
CA GLU A 116 -18.03 2.67 -31.84
C GLU A 116 -19.30 1.99 -32.37
N LYS A 117 -20.05 1.28 -31.52
CA LYS A 117 -21.28 0.58 -31.90
C LYS A 117 -22.52 1.48 -32.01
N LYS A 118 -22.44 2.77 -31.69
CA LYS A 118 -23.59 3.71 -31.74
C LYS A 118 -23.78 4.46 -33.06
N VAL A 119 -22.97 4.18 -34.09
CA VAL A 119 -23.15 4.77 -35.43
C VAL A 119 -23.38 3.66 -36.44
N THR A 120 -24.59 3.12 -36.48
CA THR A 120 -25.20 2.51 -37.66
C THR A 120 -26.70 2.39 -37.47
#